data_AF-A0A2X3KMJ3-F1
#
_entry.id   AF-A0A2X3KMJ3-F1
#
_cell.length_a   1.000
_cell.length_b   1.000
_cell.length_c   1.000
_cell.angle_alpha   90.00
_cell.angle_beta   90.00
_cell.angle_gamma   90.00
#
_symmetry.space_group_name_H-M   'P 1'
#
loop_
_entity.id
_entity.type
_entity.pdbx_description
1 polymer ?
#
loop_
_entity_poly.entity_id
_entity_poly.type
_entity_poly.pdbx_seq_one_letter_code
_entity_poly.pdbx_strand_id
1 'polypeptide(L)'
;MKACNISECLAVSEHSHVFRQLRYWYQKRKTFVAVYSDFWESVAGKTCGDWYRLPTQVIRKPLSDIASKKRSEYRKRYALLDYIHETTIRSLDAYPVHSEHQNLN
;
A
#
# COMPACT_ATOMS: atom_id res chain seq x y z
N MET A 1 7.71 1.51 7.53
CA MET A 1 8.54 1.91 6.36
C MET A 1 9.82 2.66 6.70
N LYS A 2 9.93 3.34 7.87
CA LYS A 2 11.22 3.93 8.30
C LYS A 2 12.37 2.91 8.39
N ALA A 3 12.07 1.67 8.81
CA ALA A 3 13.06 0.58 8.87
C ALA A 3 13.69 0.21 7.51
N CYS A 4 13.01 0.49 6.40
CA CYS A 4 13.48 0.15 5.04
C CYS A 4 13.94 1.37 4.24
N ASN A 5 14.04 2.55 4.88
CA ASN A 5 14.41 3.82 4.24
C ASN A 5 13.62 4.14 2.94
N ILE A 6 12.36 3.74 2.89
CA ILE A 6 11.49 3.99 1.73
C ILE A 6 11.01 5.44 1.81
N SER A 7 11.41 6.25 0.83
CA SER A 7 10.99 7.65 0.69
C SER A 7 9.60 7.76 0.07
N GLU A 8 9.32 6.98 -0.97
CA GLU A 8 8.07 7.07 -1.74
C GLU A 8 7.57 5.69 -2.16
N CYS A 9 6.25 5.55 -2.25
CA CYS A 9 5.58 4.38 -2.83
C CYS A 9 4.74 4.84 -4.03
N LEU A 10 5.02 4.28 -5.20
CA LEU A 10 4.29 4.56 -6.43
C LEU A 10 3.42 3.35 -6.80
N ALA A 11 2.23 3.62 -7.29
CA ALA A 11 1.26 2.64 -7.73
C ALA A 11 0.75 2.97 -9.15
N VAL A 12 0.38 1.92 -9.87
CA VAL A 12 -0.03 1.98 -11.27
C VAL A 12 -1.53 2.17 -11.35
N SER A 13 -2.00 3.02 -12.29
CA SER A 13 -3.43 3.14 -12.61
C SER A 13 -3.86 2.11 -13.66
N GLU A 14 -5.16 1.87 -13.78
CA GLU A 14 -5.77 0.99 -14.78
C GLU A 14 -5.45 1.39 -16.23
N HIS A 15 -5.06 2.64 -16.47
CA HIS A 15 -4.71 3.16 -17.80
C HIS A 15 -3.46 2.49 -18.39
N SER A 16 -2.54 2.09 -17.52
CA SER A 16 -1.27 1.42 -17.85
C SER A 16 -1.39 -0.10 -17.97
N HIS A 17 -2.59 -0.67 -17.82
CA HIS A 17 -2.78 -2.13 -17.77
C HIS A 17 -2.71 -2.78 -19.17
N VAL A 18 -1.95 -3.88 -19.30
CA VAL A 18 -1.77 -4.63 -20.58
C VAL A 18 -3.09 -5.04 -21.24
N PHE A 19 -4.12 -5.34 -20.44
CA PHE A 19 -5.46 -5.71 -20.93
C PHE A 19 -6.27 -4.57 -21.57
N ARG A 20 -5.81 -3.31 -21.50
CA ARG A 20 -6.42 -2.20 -22.26
C ARG A 20 -5.84 -2.01 -23.66
N GLN A 21 -4.82 -2.78 -24.06
CA GLN A 21 -4.32 -2.77 -25.44
C GLN A 21 -5.40 -3.25 -26.43
N LEU A 22 -5.46 -2.63 -27.62
CA LEU A 22 -6.41 -2.92 -28.70
C LEU A 22 -6.62 -4.42 -28.98
N ARG A 23 -5.56 -5.22 -28.82
CA ARG A 23 -5.57 -6.68 -28.99
C ARG A 23 -6.55 -7.40 -28.03
N TYR A 24 -6.65 -6.96 -26.77
CA TYR A 24 -7.51 -7.59 -25.74
C TYR A 24 -8.89 -6.95 -25.62
N TRP A 25 -9.06 -5.75 -26.20
CA TRP A 25 -10.29 -4.98 -26.20
C TRP A 25 -11.49 -5.72 -26.82
N TYR A 26 -11.26 -6.50 -27.88
CA TYR A 26 -12.32 -7.23 -28.59
C TYR A 26 -12.76 -8.53 -27.89
N GLN A 27 -11.89 -9.17 -27.09
CA GLN A 27 -12.18 -10.47 -26.48
C GLN A 27 -12.62 -10.42 -25.01
N LYS A 28 -12.16 -9.43 -24.22
CA LYS A 28 -12.31 -9.47 -22.75
C LYS A 28 -12.86 -8.19 -22.12
N ARG A 29 -13.54 -7.35 -22.90
CA ARG A 29 -14.07 -6.06 -22.45
C ARG A 29 -15.08 -6.12 -21.30
N LYS A 30 -15.78 -7.25 -21.14
CA LYS A 30 -16.80 -7.46 -20.08
C LYS A 30 -16.25 -8.01 -18.77
N THR A 31 -14.96 -8.32 -18.67
CA THR A 31 -14.41 -9.08 -17.51
C THR A 31 -13.46 -8.25 -16.64
N PHE A 32 -13.16 -7.00 -17.02
CA PHE A 32 -12.26 -6.15 -16.25
C PHE A 32 -13.05 -5.11 -15.44
N VAL A 33 -13.23 -5.42 -14.15
CA VAL A 33 -13.97 -4.59 -13.17
C VAL A 33 -13.02 -3.95 -12.15
N ALA A 34 -11.71 -4.21 -12.25
CA ALA A 34 -10.72 -3.69 -11.32
C ALA A 34 -10.37 -2.23 -11.64
N VAL A 35 -11.03 -1.30 -10.95
CA VAL A 35 -10.71 0.13 -10.98
C VAL A 35 -9.67 0.40 -9.90
N TYR A 36 -8.39 0.45 -10.30
CA TYR A 36 -7.27 0.63 -9.37
C TYR A 36 -7.20 2.06 -8.82
N SER A 37 -7.56 3.05 -9.64
CA SER A 37 -7.70 4.47 -9.23
C SER A 37 -8.57 4.62 -7.98
N ASP A 38 -9.80 4.11 -7.99
CA ASP A 38 -10.74 4.14 -6.86
C ASP A 38 -10.13 3.50 -5.60
N PHE A 39 -9.41 2.38 -5.77
CA PHE A 39 -8.75 1.71 -4.66
C PHE A 39 -7.63 2.57 -4.07
N TRP A 40 -6.76 3.14 -4.91
CA TRP A 40 -5.67 3.99 -4.45
C TRP A 40 -6.17 5.24 -3.74
N GLU A 41 -7.21 5.88 -4.25
CA GLU A 41 -7.85 7.04 -3.59
C GLU A 41 -8.46 6.66 -2.24
N SER A 42 -9.03 5.46 -2.11
CA SER A 42 -9.60 4.98 -0.84
C SER A 42 -8.56 4.82 0.28
N VAL A 43 -7.29 4.57 -0.08
CA VAL A 43 -6.16 4.45 0.85
C VAL A 43 -5.35 5.75 0.95
N ALA A 44 -5.95 6.88 0.54
CA ALA A 44 -5.35 8.21 0.52
C ALA A 44 -4.14 8.36 -0.43
N GLY A 45 -4.10 7.55 -1.49
CA GLY A 45 -3.23 7.75 -2.62
C GLY A 45 -3.57 9.05 -3.36
N LYS A 46 -2.54 9.77 -3.81
CA LYS A 46 -2.67 11.01 -4.59
C LYS A 46 -2.20 10.79 -6.01
N THR A 47 -2.89 11.36 -6.99
CA THR A 47 -2.47 11.30 -8.39
C THR A 47 -1.14 12.07 -8.58
N CYS A 48 -0.26 11.51 -9.40
CA CYS A 48 1.06 12.03 -9.73
C CYS A 48 1.37 11.68 -11.19
N GLY A 49 0.83 12.46 -12.13
CA GLY A 49 0.84 12.12 -13.56
C GLY A 49 0.00 10.86 -13.81
N ASP A 50 0.59 9.88 -14.51
CA ASP A 50 -0.07 8.58 -14.81
C ASP A 50 -0.05 7.59 -13.63
N TRP A 51 0.59 7.98 -12.51
CA TRP A 51 0.84 7.14 -11.34
C TRP A 51 0.09 7.67 -10.12
N TYR A 52 -0.02 6.83 -9.10
CA TYR A 52 -0.52 7.19 -7.77
C TYR A 52 0.62 7.15 -6.76
N ARG A 53 0.80 8.22 -6.00
CA ARG A 53 1.71 8.27 -4.85
C ARG A 53 0.93 7.87 -3.59
N LEU A 54 1.35 6.78 -2.97
CA LEU A 54 0.77 6.28 -1.73
C LEU A 54 1.47 6.90 -0.52
N PRO A 55 0.74 7.16 0.58
CA PRO A 55 1.36 7.66 1.79
C PRO A 55 2.25 6.57 2.42
N THR A 56 3.44 6.95 2.83
CA THR A 56 4.44 6.07 3.48
C THR A 56 3.96 5.54 4.84
N GLN A 57 2.90 6.14 5.39
CA GLN A 57 2.23 5.73 6.61
C GLN A 57 0.73 5.59 6.37
N VAL A 58 0.15 4.52 6.91
CA VAL A 58 -1.30 4.30 6.87
C VAL A 58 -1.97 5.37 7.72
N ILE A 59 -2.76 6.22 7.08
CA ILE A 59 -3.53 7.27 7.75
C ILE A 59 -4.67 6.63 8.54
N ARG A 60 -4.64 6.76 9.87
CA ARG A 60 -5.73 6.29 10.74
C ARG A 60 -6.74 7.41 10.95
N LYS A 61 -8.02 7.09 10.78
CA LYS A 61 -9.12 7.99 11.12
C LYS A 61 -9.42 7.82 12.61
N PRO A 62 -9.67 8.91 13.35
CA PRO A 62 -10.08 8.79 14.74
C PRO A 62 -11.44 8.09 14.81
N LEU A 63 -11.66 7.31 15.87
CA LEU A 63 -12.90 6.55 16.05
C LEU A 63 -14.13 7.46 16.18
N SER A 64 -13.96 8.73 16.55
CA SER A 64 -15.01 9.76 16.57
C SER A 64 -15.66 9.91 15.21
N ASP A 65 -14.84 9.96 14.15
CA ASP A 65 -15.24 10.29 12.78
C ASP A 65 -15.78 9.06 12.03
N ILE A 66 -15.61 7.87 12.62
CA ILE A 66 -16.13 6.62 12.09
C ILE A 66 -17.54 6.42 12.63
N ALA A 67 -18.48 6.19 11.72
CA ALA A 67 -19.87 5.87 12.07
C ALA A 67 -19.92 4.71 13.07
N SER A 68 -20.75 4.84 14.12
CA SER A 68 -20.77 3.94 15.28
C SER A 68 -20.82 2.44 14.90
N LYS A 69 -21.65 2.09 13.90
CA LYS A 69 -21.81 0.72 13.37
C LYS A 69 -20.51 0.10 12.85
N LYS A 70 -19.57 0.92 12.36
CA LYS A 70 -18.27 0.49 11.82
C LYS A 70 -17.12 0.57 12.84
N ARG A 71 -17.31 1.17 14.02
CA ARG A 71 -16.24 1.37 15.01
C ARG A 71 -15.65 0.06 15.57
N SER A 72 -16.43 -1.02 15.64
CA SER A 72 -15.91 -2.33 16.07
C SER A 72 -14.96 -2.92 15.02
N GLU A 73 -15.35 -2.86 13.75
CA GLU A 73 -14.53 -3.32 12.63
C GLU A 73 -13.22 -2.54 12.51
N TYR A 74 -13.28 -1.21 12.61
CA TYR A 74 -12.10 -0.35 12.55
C TYR A 74 -11.15 -0.58 13.73
N ARG A 75 -11.67 -0.81 14.93
CA ARG A 75 -10.84 -1.21 16.09
C ARG A 75 -10.09 -2.51 15.83
N LYS A 76 -10.78 -3.55 15.35
CA LYS A 76 -10.16 -4.83 15.00
C LYS A 76 -9.11 -4.66 13.89
N ARG A 77 -9.42 -3.88 12.86
CA ARG A 77 -8.50 -3.56 11.76
C ARG A 77 -7.23 -2.89 12.29
N TYR A 78 -7.35 -1.89 13.17
CA TYR A 78 -6.20 -1.20 13.73
C TYR A 78 -5.37 -2.09 14.65
N ALA A 79 -6.01 -2.89 15.52
CA ALA A 79 -5.31 -3.86 16.36
C ALA A 79 -4.52 -4.89 15.52
N LEU A 80 -5.09 -5.37 14.42
CA LEU A 80 -4.40 -6.27 13.50
C LEU A 80 -3.19 -5.60 12.83
N LEU A 81 -3.36 -4.35 12.36
CA LEU A 81 -2.25 -3.60 11.76
C LEU A 81 -1.13 -3.33 12.77
N ASP A 82 -1.47 -3.02 14.02
CA ASP A 82 -0.51 -2.86 15.12
C ASP A 82 0.26 -4.15 15.39
N TYR A 83 -0.46 -5.28 15.48
CA TYR A 83 0.15 -6.60 15.69
C TYR A 83 1.12 -6.97 14.56
N ILE A 84 0.71 -6.80 13.30
CA ILE A 84 1.58 -7.06 12.14
C ILE A 84 2.82 -6.16 12.21
N HIS A 85 2.63 -4.87 12.48
CA HIS A 85 3.73 -3.92 12.57
C HIS A 85 4.76 -4.30 13.64
N GLU A 86 4.30 -4.61 14.85
CA GLU A 86 5.15 -5.02 15.96
C GLU A 86 5.87 -6.33 15.65
N THR A 87 5.17 -7.32 15.08
CA THR A 87 5.75 -8.61 14.71
C THR A 87 6.83 -8.46 13.64
N THR A 88 6.60 -7.63 12.62
CA THR A 88 7.58 -7.36 11.57
C THR A 88 8.81 -6.63 12.12
N ILE A 89 8.64 -5.63 12.99
CA ILE A 89 9.78 -4.95 13.62
C ILE A 89 10.60 -5.95 14.45
N ARG A 90 9.94 -6.74 15.30
CA ARG A 90 10.61 -7.76 16.12
C ARG A 90 11.39 -8.76 15.27
N SER A 91 10.86 -9.19 14.13
CA SER A 91 11.57 -10.13 13.26
C SER A 91 12.76 -9.49 12.54
N LEU A 92 12.70 -8.20 12.25
CA LEU A 92 13.81 -7.44 11.66
C LEU A 92 14.92 -7.19 12.69
N ASP A 93 14.58 -6.90 13.94
CA ASP A 93 15.55 -6.71 15.02
C ASP A 93 16.29 -8.02 15.38
N ALA A 94 15.65 -9.17 15.16
CA ALA A 94 16.27 -10.49 15.34
C ALA A 94 17.33 -10.84 14.28
N TYR A 95 17.43 -10.07 13.20
CA TYR A 95 18.49 -10.17 12.20
C TYR A 95 19.37 -8.92 12.27
N PRO A 96 20.46 -8.94 13.06
CA PRO A 96 21.41 -7.83 13.05
C PRO A 96 21.96 -7.69 11.63
N VAL A 97 21.84 -6.50 11.05
CA VAL A 97 22.49 -6.13 9.79
C VAL A 97 23.98 -6.31 10.01
N HIS A 98 24.55 -7.42 9.55
CA HIS A 98 26.00 -7.60 9.50
C HIS A 98 26.54 -6.58 8.50
N SER A 99 27.03 -5.46 9.02
CA SER A 99 27.80 -4.47 8.29
C SER A 99 29.17 -5.07 7.94
N GLU A 100 29.21 -5.90 6.90
CA GLU A 100 30.44 -6.23 6.20
C GLU A 100 30.74 -5.12 5.17
N HIS A 101 31.17 -3.96 5.68
CA HIS A 101 32.06 -3.09 4.91
C HIS A 101 33.49 -3.46 5.30
N GLN A 102 33.93 -4.63 4.86
CA GLN A 102 35.36 -4.94 4.88
C GLN A 102 35.97 -4.32 3.62
N ASN A 103 36.78 -3.28 3.87
CA ASN A 103 37.71 -2.65 2.94
C ASN A 103 38.30 -3.65 1.94
N LEU A 104 38.09 -3.40 0.66
CA LEU A 104 38.96 -3.92 -0.39
C LEU A 104 39.91 -2.78 -0.77
N ASN A 105 41.14 -2.90 -0.25
CA ASN A 105 42.35 -2.25 -0.74
C ASN A 105 42.58 -2.58 -2.23
#